data_AF-A0A662PYM9-F1
#
_entry.id   AF-A0A662PYM9-F1
#
_cell.length_a   1.000
_cell.length_b   1.000
_cell.length_c   1.000
_cell.angle_alpha   90.00
_cell.angle_beta   90.00
_cell.angle_gamma   90.00
#
_symmetry.space_group_name_H-M   'P 1'
#
loop_
_entity.id
_entity.type
_entity.pdbx_description
1 polymer ?
#
loop_
_entity_poly.entity_id
_entity_poly.type
_entity_poly.pdbx_seq_one_letter_code
_entity_poly.pdbx_strand_id
1 'polypeptide(L)'
;MKAVLVVCDGLGDRPTRALAGLTPLQAAKAETFSRIASEGECGIMDVIAPGQPPGSDTAHLALFGYDPFKCYPGRGAFEALGVGVDLQPGDVAFRCNFATIDDNRVIVDRRAGRISSDEARKLAEALKEIRIEGVSGVQPMFHHSSEHRGVLVLRGEGLSRCVSDVDLHKTGVKPPTPKPLDDSPEAERTAKALQEFLEKAERILREHPVNRARAERGLKPANILLPRGAGTLPNIEPITKVWGVKAAAIAGGGLYKGVAKAVGFDLISVPGANGTVNTNLRGKIEEALKALKEYDLIFLHVKATDTVSHDKDPRRKVEVIEWISRELTPLVDEVQAEGYYLALTGDHTTPSEIGEHKGDPVPLAIMGPDVRRDDVKRFDEVSCAKGALCRIRGIDLMRILMNYLGRVPLFGE
;
A
#
# COMPACT_ATOMS: atom_id res chain seq x y z
N MET A 1 -23.72 2.76 15.08
CA MET A 1 -22.95 1.52 14.88
C MET A 1 -21.59 1.88 14.31
N LYS A 2 -20.54 1.13 14.66
CA LYS A 2 -19.16 1.40 14.22
C LYS A 2 -18.52 0.12 13.68
N ALA A 3 -17.55 0.28 12.79
CA ALA A 3 -16.82 -0.83 12.19
C ALA A 3 -15.30 -0.60 12.20
N VAL A 4 -14.55 -1.69 12.35
CA VAL A 4 -13.09 -1.71 12.16
C VAL A 4 -12.74 -2.67 11.03
N LEU A 5 -12.08 -2.15 9.99
CA LEU A 5 -11.49 -2.96 8.93
C LEU A 5 -9.99 -3.15 9.23
N VAL A 6 -9.63 -4.36 9.66
CA VAL A 6 -8.25 -4.78 9.90
C VAL A 6 -7.71 -5.48 8.66
N VAL A 7 -6.67 -4.90 8.06
CA VAL A 7 -6.00 -5.46 6.88
C VAL A 7 -4.55 -5.81 7.24
N CYS A 8 -4.27 -7.11 7.23
CA CYS A 8 -2.89 -7.61 7.27
C CYS A 8 -2.38 -7.73 5.84
N ASP A 9 -1.40 -6.93 5.47
CA ASP A 9 -0.94 -6.81 4.10
C ASP A 9 -0.31 -8.12 3.60
N GLY A 10 -0.64 -8.58 2.40
CA GLY A 10 -0.08 -9.82 1.85
C GLY A 10 -0.34 -11.06 2.70
N LEU A 11 -1.45 -11.09 3.47
CA LEU A 11 -1.74 -12.13 4.45
C LEU A 11 -1.85 -13.53 3.83
N GLY A 12 -2.54 -13.64 2.70
CA GLY A 12 -2.74 -14.91 2.01
C GLY A 12 -1.42 -15.54 1.56
N ASP A 13 -1.39 -16.87 1.56
CA ASP A 13 -0.23 -17.65 1.14
C ASP A 13 -0.64 -18.93 0.40
N ARG A 14 0.36 -19.73 0.02
CA ARG A 14 0.20 -21.09 -0.51
C ARG A 14 0.78 -22.10 0.48
N PRO A 15 0.41 -23.38 0.38
CA PRO A 15 1.12 -24.46 1.05
C PRO A 15 2.63 -24.35 0.89
N THR A 16 3.36 -24.29 2.00
CA THR A 16 4.82 -24.12 1.98
C THR A 16 5.52 -25.41 2.39
N ARG A 17 6.66 -25.72 1.77
CA ARG A 17 7.48 -26.88 2.14
C ARG A 17 8.09 -26.67 3.53
N ALA A 18 8.48 -25.44 3.84
CA ALA A 18 9.08 -25.08 5.13
C ALA A 18 8.15 -25.34 6.34
N LEU A 19 6.83 -25.39 6.12
CA LEU A 19 5.79 -25.63 7.11
C LEU A 19 5.02 -26.93 6.85
N ALA A 20 5.67 -27.95 6.26
CA ALA A 20 5.11 -29.28 6.04
C ALA A 20 3.79 -29.30 5.24
N GLY A 21 3.67 -28.41 4.25
CA GLY A 21 2.49 -28.32 3.38
C GLY A 21 1.38 -27.41 3.92
N LEU A 22 1.59 -26.74 5.05
CA LEU A 22 0.68 -25.74 5.57
C LEU A 22 0.98 -24.34 5.00
N THR A 23 -0.04 -23.48 4.96
CA THR A 23 0.17 -22.03 4.84
C THR A 23 0.68 -21.46 6.17
N PRO A 24 1.30 -20.28 6.20
CA PRO A 24 1.66 -19.60 7.44
C PRO A 24 0.48 -19.32 8.37
N LEU A 25 -0.71 -19.01 7.83
CA LEU A 25 -1.95 -18.88 8.63
C LEU A 25 -2.35 -20.21 9.29
N GLN A 26 -2.27 -21.32 8.56
CA GLN A 26 -2.57 -22.65 9.11
C GLN A 26 -1.56 -23.11 10.17
N ALA A 27 -0.29 -22.73 10.01
CA ALA A 27 0.77 -23.09 10.95
C ALA A 27 0.81 -22.20 12.21
N ALA A 28 0.31 -20.96 12.13
CA ALA A 28 0.31 -20.01 13.23
C ALA A 28 -0.69 -20.35 14.34
N LYS A 29 -0.28 -20.13 15.59
CA LYS A 29 -1.16 -20.10 16.76
C LYS A 29 -1.79 -18.71 16.90
N ALA A 30 -2.70 -18.39 15.98
CA ALA A 30 -3.42 -17.11 15.94
C ALA A 30 -4.78 -17.22 16.65
N GLU A 31 -4.78 -17.24 17.98
CA GLU A 31 -5.98 -17.42 18.81
C GLU A 31 -7.03 -16.32 18.58
N THR A 32 -6.60 -15.06 18.53
CA THR A 32 -7.49 -13.91 18.29
C THR A 32 -8.10 -13.94 16.89
N PHE A 33 -7.33 -14.34 15.88
CA PHE A 33 -7.88 -14.51 14.52
C PHE A 33 -8.92 -15.64 14.51
N SER A 34 -8.63 -16.74 15.18
CA SER A 34 -9.55 -17.87 15.33
C SER A 34 -10.82 -17.47 16.11
N ARG A 35 -10.70 -16.60 17.13
CA ARG A 35 -11.84 -16.03 17.84
C ARG A 35 -12.74 -15.23 16.91
N ILE A 36 -12.16 -14.30 16.14
CA ILE A 36 -12.89 -13.49 15.13
C ILE A 36 -13.63 -14.40 14.14
N ALA A 37 -12.98 -15.43 13.61
CA ALA A 37 -13.61 -16.40 12.71
C ALA A 37 -14.74 -17.18 13.42
N SER A 38 -14.46 -17.68 14.62
CA SER A 38 -15.38 -18.56 15.36
C SER A 38 -16.64 -17.86 15.84
N GLU A 39 -16.62 -16.55 16.04
CA GLU A 39 -17.73 -15.71 16.48
C GLU A 39 -18.36 -14.91 15.33
N GLY A 40 -17.86 -15.07 14.11
CA GLY A 40 -18.26 -14.29 12.94
C GLY A 40 -18.77 -15.13 11.77
N GLU A 41 -18.92 -14.46 10.62
CA GLU A 41 -19.23 -15.05 9.31
C GLU A 41 -17.94 -14.98 8.47
N CYS A 42 -17.52 -16.11 7.94
CA CYS A 42 -16.26 -16.26 7.19
C CYS A 42 -16.51 -16.39 5.68
N GLY A 43 -15.48 -16.13 4.89
CA GLY A 43 -15.46 -16.37 3.45
C GLY A 43 -14.08 -16.16 2.85
N ILE A 44 -14.01 -16.14 1.53
CA ILE A 44 -12.82 -15.78 0.77
C ILE A 44 -13.12 -14.64 -0.20
N MET A 45 -12.09 -13.88 -0.54
CA MET A 45 -12.26 -12.66 -1.32
C MET A 45 -11.23 -12.59 -2.45
N ASP A 46 -11.72 -12.48 -3.69
CA ASP A 46 -10.90 -12.03 -4.81
C ASP A 46 -10.82 -10.52 -4.78
N VAL A 47 -9.69 -9.96 -4.36
CA VAL A 47 -9.63 -8.51 -4.12
C VAL A 47 -9.94 -7.71 -5.39
N ILE A 48 -9.54 -8.19 -6.57
CA ILE A 48 -9.87 -7.61 -7.88
C ILE A 48 -10.81 -8.53 -8.66
N ALA A 49 -10.30 -9.70 -9.02
CA ALA A 49 -10.99 -10.73 -9.79
C ALA A 49 -10.29 -12.08 -9.59
N PRO A 50 -10.98 -13.21 -9.82
CA PRO A 50 -10.39 -14.54 -9.75
C PRO A 50 -9.07 -14.63 -10.55
N GLY A 51 -7.98 -14.98 -9.87
CA GLY A 51 -6.68 -15.18 -10.51
C GLY A 51 -5.92 -13.91 -10.90
N GLN A 52 -6.45 -12.71 -10.63
CA GLN A 52 -5.81 -11.43 -10.96
C GLN A 52 -4.94 -10.93 -9.79
N PRO A 53 -3.60 -10.90 -9.88
CA PRO A 53 -2.76 -10.31 -8.85
C PRO A 53 -2.98 -8.78 -8.78
N PRO A 54 -3.23 -8.21 -7.59
CA PRO A 54 -3.36 -6.76 -7.44
C PRO A 54 -2.03 -6.08 -7.07
N GLY A 55 -1.92 -4.80 -7.43
CA GLY A 55 -1.05 -3.87 -6.72
C GLY A 55 -1.71 -3.45 -5.40
N SER A 56 -0.92 -3.18 -4.35
CA SER A 56 -1.48 -2.81 -3.04
C SER A 56 -2.36 -1.55 -3.09
N ASP A 57 -2.10 -0.62 -4.00
CA ASP A 57 -2.95 0.55 -4.26
C ASP A 57 -4.33 0.15 -4.82
N THR A 58 -4.35 -0.62 -5.91
CA THR A 58 -5.60 -1.10 -6.50
C THR A 58 -6.39 -2.01 -5.55
N ALA A 59 -5.69 -2.80 -4.73
CA ALA A 59 -6.30 -3.63 -3.72
C ALA A 59 -7.06 -2.80 -2.68
N HIS A 60 -6.42 -1.75 -2.15
CA HIS A 60 -7.03 -0.90 -1.12
C HIS A 60 -8.21 -0.08 -1.68
N LEU A 61 -8.14 0.40 -2.93
CA LEU A 61 -9.31 1.00 -3.58
C LEU A 61 -10.51 0.04 -3.59
N ALA A 62 -10.27 -1.22 -3.99
CA ALA A 62 -11.30 -2.23 -3.99
C ALA A 62 -11.84 -2.49 -2.57
N LEU A 63 -10.97 -2.69 -1.57
CA LEU A 63 -11.39 -2.88 -0.17
C LEU A 63 -12.22 -1.71 0.38
N PHE A 64 -11.97 -0.49 -0.09
CA PHE A 64 -12.74 0.71 0.28
C PHE A 64 -14.04 0.88 -0.52
N GLY A 65 -14.36 -0.06 -1.40
CA GLY A 65 -15.61 -0.07 -2.19
C GLY A 65 -15.52 0.67 -3.52
N TYR A 66 -14.33 1.05 -3.98
CA TYR A 66 -14.12 1.75 -5.25
C TYR A 66 -13.60 0.79 -6.33
N ASP A 67 -14.14 0.90 -7.54
CA ASP A 67 -13.72 0.07 -8.67
C ASP A 67 -12.36 0.55 -9.22
N PRO A 68 -11.26 -0.20 -9.02
CA PRO A 68 -9.94 0.21 -9.46
C PRO A 68 -9.83 0.27 -10.99
N PHE A 69 -10.68 -0.42 -11.75
CA PHE A 69 -10.68 -0.31 -13.21
C PHE A 69 -11.21 1.05 -13.70
N LYS A 70 -11.97 1.76 -12.87
CA LYS A 70 -12.58 3.05 -13.22
C LYS A 70 -11.86 4.23 -12.62
N CYS A 71 -11.44 4.13 -11.35
CA CYS A 71 -10.98 5.29 -10.59
C CYS A 71 -9.47 5.32 -10.34
N TYR A 72 -8.70 4.31 -10.77
CA TYR A 72 -7.27 4.25 -10.50
C TYR A 72 -6.50 5.36 -11.23
N PRO A 73 -5.88 6.30 -10.50
CA PRO A 73 -5.24 7.48 -11.07
C PRO A 73 -3.77 7.24 -11.44
N GLY A 74 -3.23 6.06 -11.13
CA GLY A 74 -1.79 5.76 -11.17
C GLY A 74 -1.13 5.88 -9.80
N ARG A 75 -0.17 4.99 -9.52
CA ARG A 75 0.45 4.82 -8.19
C ARG A 75 1.09 6.07 -7.62
N GLY A 76 1.76 6.85 -8.47
CA GLY A 76 2.53 8.02 -8.07
C GLY A 76 1.67 9.06 -7.37
N ALA A 77 0.40 9.17 -7.75
CA ALA A 77 -0.56 10.05 -7.09
C ALA A 77 -0.76 9.69 -5.61
N PHE A 78 -0.96 8.39 -5.33
CA PHE A 78 -1.11 7.92 -3.96
C PHE A 78 0.17 8.07 -3.15
N GLU A 79 1.33 7.79 -3.73
CA GLU A 79 2.59 7.98 -3.02
C GLU A 79 2.80 9.48 -2.67
N ALA A 80 2.44 10.41 -3.56
CA ALA A 80 2.50 11.86 -3.31
C ALA A 80 1.58 12.30 -2.17
N LEU A 81 0.31 11.90 -2.21
CA LEU A 81 -0.65 12.17 -1.13
C LEU A 81 -0.18 11.56 0.21
N GLY A 82 0.44 10.39 0.15
CA GLY A 82 0.96 9.65 1.29
C GLY A 82 2.13 10.33 2.02
N VAL A 83 2.93 11.14 1.32
CA VAL A 83 3.99 11.98 1.92
C VAL A 83 3.53 13.40 2.20
N GLY A 84 2.24 13.68 2.04
CA GLY A 84 1.63 14.97 2.37
C GLY A 84 1.72 16.03 1.26
N VAL A 85 2.10 15.66 0.02
CA VAL A 85 2.03 16.59 -1.11
C VAL A 85 0.57 16.82 -1.47
N ASP A 86 0.20 18.09 -1.61
CA ASP A 86 -1.11 18.50 -2.12
C ASP A 86 -1.05 18.60 -3.65
N LEU A 87 -1.54 17.55 -4.32
CA LEU A 87 -1.60 17.48 -5.78
C LEU A 87 -2.64 18.45 -6.31
N GLN A 88 -2.29 19.17 -7.37
CA GLN A 88 -3.19 20.08 -8.08
C GLN A 88 -3.67 19.45 -9.39
N PRO A 89 -4.79 19.94 -9.96
CA PRO A 89 -5.16 19.61 -11.33
C PRO A 89 -3.99 19.88 -12.29
N GLY A 90 -3.66 18.90 -13.13
CA GLY A 90 -2.52 18.97 -14.06
C GLY A 90 -1.21 18.38 -13.52
N ASP A 91 -1.07 18.17 -12.20
CA ASP A 91 0.14 17.53 -11.65
C ASP A 91 0.27 16.06 -12.11
N VAL A 92 1.50 15.66 -12.43
CA VAL A 92 1.86 14.25 -12.66
C VAL A 92 2.89 13.81 -11.64
N ALA A 93 2.53 12.83 -10.82
CA ALA A 93 3.36 12.26 -9.78
C ALA A 93 3.91 10.89 -10.17
N PHE A 94 5.12 10.59 -9.72
CA PHE A 94 5.82 9.33 -9.94
C PHE A 94 6.33 8.80 -8.61
N ARG A 95 6.21 7.48 -8.41
CA ARG A 95 6.99 6.81 -7.39
C ARG A 95 8.43 6.71 -7.89
N CYS A 96 9.39 7.11 -7.08
CA CYS A 96 10.80 7.04 -7.41
C CYS A 96 11.55 6.14 -6.42
N ASN A 97 12.52 5.38 -6.91
CA ASN A 97 13.53 4.76 -6.07
C ASN A 97 14.90 5.40 -6.33
N PHE A 98 15.64 5.68 -5.27
CA PHE A 98 17.10 5.79 -5.34
C PHE A 98 17.70 4.42 -5.63
N ALA A 99 18.53 4.36 -6.66
CA ALA A 99 19.14 3.13 -7.15
C ALA A 99 20.63 3.34 -7.45
N THR A 100 21.29 2.23 -7.77
CA THR A 100 22.71 2.16 -8.12
C THR A 100 22.85 1.70 -9.56
N ILE A 101 23.56 2.50 -10.35
CA ILE A 101 24.09 2.13 -11.66
C ILE A 101 25.61 2.07 -11.63
N ASP A 102 26.17 1.24 -12.49
CA ASP A 102 27.61 1.20 -12.78
C ASP A 102 28.03 2.25 -13.82
N ASP A 103 29.31 2.23 -14.20
CA ASP A 103 29.89 3.14 -15.20
C ASP A 103 29.28 2.96 -16.61
N ASN A 104 28.74 1.77 -16.90
CA ASN A 104 28.04 1.48 -18.16
C ASN A 104 26.54 1.88 -18.12
N ARG A 105 26.10 2.53 -17.03
CA ARG A 105 24.71 2.87 -16.71
C ARG A 105 23.79 1.64 -16.56
N VAL A 106 24.34 0.50 -16.17
CA VAL A 106 23.56 -0.72 -15.88
C VAL A 106 23.10 -0.71 -14.42
N ILE A 107 21.82 -0.98 -14.18
CA ILE A 107 21.24 -1.02 -12.84
C ILE A 107 21.76 -2.27 -12.09
N VAL A 108 22.61 -2.06 -11.09
CA VAL A 108 23.16 -3.13 -10.24
C VAL A 108 22.37 -3.32 -8.95
N ASP A 109 21.62 -2.31 -8.52
CA ASP A 109 20.74 -2.38 -7.36
C ASP A 109 19.61 -1.36 -7.45
N ARG A 110 18.36 -1.81 -7.39
CA ARG A 110 17.18 -0.93 -7.53
C ARG A 110 16.82 -0.14 -6.26
N ARG A 111 17.54 -0.38 -5.17
CA ARG A 111 17.25 0.18 -3.84
C ARG A 111 18.49 0.80 -3.18
N ALA A 112 19.60 0.88 -3.90
CA ALA A 112 20.91 1.31 -3.40
C ALA A 112 21.30 0.60 -2.08
N GLY A 113 21.06 -0.71 -2.00
CA GLY A 113 21.32 -1.49 -0.79
C GLY A 113 20.42 -1.13 0.40
N ARG A 114 19.17 -0.71 0.13
CA ARG A 114 18.23 -0.17 1.13
C ARG A 114 18.88 0.99 1.92
N ILE A 115 19.34 2.02 1.20
CA ILE A 115 19.93 3.24 1.77
C ILE A 115 19.08 3.76 2.94
N SER A 116 19.76 4.23 4.00
CA SER A 116 19.07 4.75 5.19
C SER A 116 18.27 6.01 4.86
N SER A 117 17.16 6.21 5.58
CA SER A 117 16.33 7.40 5.41
C SER A 117 17.10 8.71 5.60
N ASP A 118 18.11 8.74 6.47
CA ASP A 118 18.88 9.96 6.74
C ASP A 118 19.81 10.33 5.59
N GLU A 119 20.48 9.35 4.97
CA GLU A 119 21.31 9.59 3.80
C GLU A 119 20.47 9.91 2.56
N ALA A 120 19.37 9.18 2.35
CA ALA A 120 18.44 9.44 1.25
C ALA A 120 17.77 10.82 1.34
N ARG A 121 17.47 11.30 2.54
CA ARG A 121 16.94 12.65 2.76
C ARG A 121 17.92 13.73 2.31
N LYS A 122 19.20 13.59 2.67
CA LYS A 122 20.26 14.52 2.21
C LYS A 122 20.38 14.56 0.69
N LEU A 123 20.27 13.40 0.03
CA LEU A 123 20.24 13.33 -1.43
C LEU A 123 19.00 14.01 -2.02
N ALA A 124 17.82 13.79 -1.42
CA ALA A 124 16.58 14.43 -1.85
C ALA A 124 16.62 15.96 -1.73
N GLU A 125 17.22 16.50 -0.66
CA GLU A 125 17.42 17.94 -0.50
C GLU A 125 18.24 18.55 -1.64
N ALA A 126 19.30 17.86 -2.09
CA ALA A 126 20.12 18.33 -3.21
C ALA A 126 19.36 18.38 -4.55
N LEU A 127 18.23 17.68 -4.67
CA LEU A 127 17.40 17.67 -5.88
C LEU A 127 16.37 18.81 -5.93
N LYS A 128 16.13 19.52 -4.82
CA LYS A 128 15.13 20.62 -4.76
C LYS A 128 15.50 21.82 -5.63
N GLU A 129 16.79 22.02 -5.87
CA GLU A 129 17.30 23.11 -6.69
C GLU A 129 17.18 22.84 -8.20
N ILE A 130 16.76 21.63 -8.59
CA ILE A 130 16.55 21.33 -10.01
C ILE A 130 15.41 22.20 -10.55
N ARG A 131 15.68 22.82 -11.70
CA ARG A 131 14.69 23.53 -12.52
C ARG A 131 14.64 22.88 -13.89
N ILE A 132 13.44 22.78 -14.46
CA ILE A 132 13.21 22.31 -15.82
C ILE A 132 13.12 23.56 -16.71
N GLU A 133 14.04 23.68 -17.65
CA GLU A 133 14.20 24.85 -18.53
C GLU A 133 13.72 24.55 -19.95
N GLY A 134 13.82 23.29 -20.39
CA GLY A 134 13.39 22.84 -21.71
C GLY A 134 11.88 22.71 -21.87
N VAL A 135 11.12 22.78 -20.77
CA VAL A 135 9.65 22.73 -20.77
C VAL A 135 9.08 23.88 -19.94
N SER A 136 8.67 24.94 -20.64
CA SER A 136 8.16 26.17 -20.01
C SER A 136 7.00 25.90 -19.04
N GLY A 137 7.06 26.45 -17.84
CA GLY A 137 5.98 26.38 -16.85
C GLY A 137 5.88 25.06 -16.07
N VAL A 138 6.83 24.13 -16.25
CA VAL A 138 6.87 22.88 -15.47
C VAL A 138 7.88 22.97 -14.33
N GLN A 139 7.44 22.66 -13.11
CA GLN A 139 8.25 22.69 -11.91
C GLN A 139 8.37 21.28 -11.30
N PRO A 140 9.59 20.76 -11.09
CA PRO A 140 9.78 19.50 -10.39
C PRO A 140 9.80 19.69 -8.87
N MET A 141 9.19 18.76 -8.15
CA MET A 141 9.24 18.66 -6.70
C MET A 141 9.60 17.24 -6.32
N PHE A 142 10.74 17.04 -5.67
CA PHE A 142 11.15 15.72 -5.20
C PHE A 142 11.07 15.63 -3.67
N HIS A 143 10.33 14.64 -3.18
CA HIS A 143 10.13 14.39 -1.76
C HIS A 143 10.67 13.01 -1.39
N HIS A 144 11.50 12.97 -0.33
CA HIS A 144 11.87 11.70 0.29
C HIS A 144 10.68 11.10 1.05
N SER A 145 10.56 9.77 1.01
CA SER A 145 9.53 9.03 1.75
C SER A 145 10.13 8.17 2.86
N SER A 146 10.77 7.05 2.50
CA SER A 146 11.35 6.10 3.46
C SER A 146 12.44 5.29 2.77
N GLU A 147 13.59 5.09 3.42
CA GLU A 147 14.73 4.38 2.83
C GLU A 147 15.05 4.93 1.42
N HIS A 148 15.11 4.05 0.42
CA HIS A 148 15.32 4.33 -1.00
C HIS A 148 14.13 4.99 -1.72
N ARG A 149 12.96 5.13 -1.09
CA ARG A 149 11.74 5.57 -1.76
C ARG A 149 11.61 7.10 -1.72
N GLY A 150 11.15 7.66 -2.82
CA GLY A 150 10.77 9.06 -2.93
C GLY A 150 9.62 9.24 -3.93
N VAL A 151 9.17 10.47 -4.06
CA VAL A 151 8.11 10.88 -4.98
C VAL A 151 8.61 12.07 -5.78
N LEU A 152 8.48 12.00 -7.09
CA LEU A 152 8.64 13.15 -7.98
C LEU A 152 7.26 13.63 -8.39
N VAL A 153 6.99 14.92 -8.23
CA VAL A 153 5.82 15.59 -8.81
C VAL A 153 6.29 16.59 -9.85
N LEU A 154 5.77 16.47 -11.06
CA LEU A 154 5.90 17.47 -12.10
C LEU A 154 4.62 18.30 -12.07
N ARG A 155 4.76 19.57 -11.68
CA ARG A 155 3.66 20.53 -11.60
C ARG A 155 3.68 21.45 -12.81
N GLY A 156 2.55 21.56 -13.49
CA GLY A 156 2.40 22.45 -14.64
C GLY A 156 1.17 22.09 -15.46
N GLU A 157 0.83 22.96 -16.42
CA GLU A 157 -0.27 22.74 -17.34
C GLU A 157 0.13 21.84 -18.52
N GLY A 158 -0.87 21.12 -19.05
CA GLY A 158 -0.71 20.23 -20.21
C GLY A 158 0.22 19.05 -19.92
N LEU A 159 0.17 18.48 -18.72
CA LEU A 159 0.90 17.25 -18.40
C LEU A 159 -0.04 16.05 -18.42
N SER A 160 0.51 14.87 -18.71
CA SER A 160 -0.23 13.60 -18.80
C SER A 160 0.54 12.49 -18.09
N ARG A 161 -0.19 11.61 -17.41
CA ARG A 161 0.38 10.38 -16.83
C ARG A 161 0.70 9.30 -17.87
N CYS A 162 0.36 9.50 -19.14
CA CYS A 162 0.65 8.53 -20.21
C CYS A 162 2.14 8.57 -20.61
N VAL A 163 3.03 8.28 -19.66
CA VAL A 163 4.49 8.26 -19.85
C VAL A 163 5.03 6.94 -19.31
N SER A 164 5.99 6.35 -20.02
CA SER A 164 6.58 5.06 -19.69
C SER A 164 7.37 5.09 -18.38
N ASP A 165 7.34 3.98 -17.66
CA ASP A 165 8.19 3.77 -16.48
C ASP A 165 9.68 3.71 -16.85
N VAL A 166 10.53 4.21 -15.95
CA VAL A 166 12.00 4.07 -16.01
C VAL A 166 12.46 2.86 -15.21
N ASP A 167 11.76 2.53 -14.11
CA ASP A 167 12.03 1.31 -13.36
C ASP A 167 11.41 0.07 -14.04
N LEU A 168 12.21 -0.69 -14.80
CA LEU A 168 11.79 -1.93 -15.47
C LEU A 168 11.62 -3.15 -14.57
N HIS A 169 11.65 -2.95 -13.25
CA HIS A 169 11.56 -3.99 -12.26
C HIS A 169 12.71 -5.02 -12.20
N LYS A 170 13.80 -4.79 -12.94
CA LYS A 170 14.92 -5.74 -13.08
C LYS A 170 16.28 -5.07 -12.88
N THR A 171 17.26 -5.84 -12.43
CA THR A 171 18.70 -5.47 -12.45
C THR A 171 19.34 -6.01 -13.72
N GLY A 172 20.57 -5.58 -14.03
CA GLY A 172 21.31 -6.02 -15.22
C GLY A 172 20.84 -5.37 -16.52
N VAL A 173 19.99 -4.33 -16.45
CA VAL A 173 19.48 -3.57 -17.59
C VAL A 173 19.83 -2.10 -17.44
N LYS A 174 19.93 -1.38 -18.57
CA LYS A 174 20.03 0.08 -18.56
C LYS A 174 18.64 0.69 -18.32
N PRO A 175 18.53 1.79 -17.56
CA PRO A 175 17.28 2.50 -17.42
C PRO A 175 16.87 3.06 -18.81
N PRO A 176 15.65 2.82 -19.28
CA PRO A 176 15.17 3.38 -20.53
C PRO A 176 14.97 4.90 -20.38
N THR A 177 15.07 5.62 -21.50
CA THR A 177 14.60 7.00 -21.56
C THR A 177 13.07 7.02 -21.43
N PRO A 178 12.48 7.93 -20.62
CA PRO A 178 11.03 8.12 -20.60
C PRO A 178 10.50 8.44 -22.00
N LYS A 179 9.36 7.85 -22.35
CA LYS A 179 8.67 8.09 -23.62
C LYS A 179 7.18 8.30 -23.39
N PRO A 180 6.50 9.09 -24.24
CA PRO A 180 5.05 9.12 -24.23
C PRO A 180 4.50 7.73 -24.57
N LEU A 181 3.35 7.38 -23.99
CA LEU A 181 2.62 6.13 -24.24
C LEU A 181 1.45 6.31 -25.22
N ASP A 182 1.13 7.56 -25.56
CA ASP A 182 0.16 7.94 -26.58
C ASP A 182 0.68 9.14 -27.38
N ASP A 183 -0.04 9.53 -28.43
CA ASP A 183 0.37 10.62 -29.33
C ASP A 183 -0.02 12.02 -28.80
N SER A 184 -0.40 12.15 -27.53
CA SER A 184 -0.84 13.44 -26.98
C SER A 184 0.33 14.41 -26.79
N PRO A 185 0.17 15.71 -27.11
CA PRO A 185 1.18 16.73 -26.79
C PRO A 185 1.53 16.75 -25.30
N GLU A 186 0.58 16.44 -24.42
CA GLU A 186 0.73 16.41 -22.98
C GLU A 186 1.66 15.27 -22.51
N ALA A 187 1.54 14.07 -23.11
CA ALA A 187 2.42 12.95 -22.81
C ALA A 187 3.86 13.25 -23.26
N GLU A 188 4.03 13.79 -24.47
CA GLU A 188 5.35 14.17 -25.00
C GLU A 188 6.00 15.26 -24.13
N ARG A 189 5.21 16.27 -23.73
CA ARG A 189 5.64 17.34 -22.84
C ARG A 189 6.10 16.81 -21.47
N THR A 190 5.36 15.85 -20.93
CA THR A 190 5.70 15.21 -19.64
C THR A 190 6.95 14.34 -19.75
N ALA A 191 7.09 13.56 -20.83
CA ALA A 191 8.27 12.73 -21.07
C ALA A 191 9.55 13.56 -21.17
N LYS A 192 9.51 14.70 -21.88
CA LYS A 192 10.62 15.66 -21.97
C LYS A 192 10.99 16.25 -20.62
N ALA A 193 9.99 16.73 -19.86
CA ALA A 193 10.20 17.28 -18.53
C ALA A 193 10.82 16.26 -17.57
N LEU A 194 10.32 15.02 -17.61
CA LEU A 194 10.84 13.91 -16.81
C LEU A 194 12.28 13.55 -17.19
N GLN A 195 12.58 13.47 -18.49
CA GLN A 195 13.92 13.18 -18.97
C GLN A 195 14.91 14.24 -18.49
N GLU A 196 14.60 15.53 -18.67
CA GLU A 196 15.47 16.63 -18.26
C GLU A 196 15.74 16.60 -16.74
N PHE A 197 14.70 16.38 -15.94
CA PHE A 197 14.85 16.23 -14.50
C PHE A 197 15.80 15.07 -14.14
N LEU A 198 15.64 13.90 -14.77
CA LEU A 198 16.46 12.73 -14.47
C LEU A 198 17.92 12.90 -14.87
N GLU A 199 18.19 13.56 -15.99
CA GLU A 199 19.56 13.86 -16.42
C GLU A 199 20.25 14.83 -15.44
N LYS A 200 19.54 15.87 -14.98
CA LYS A 200 20.05 16.80 -13.95
C LYS A 200 20.24 16.08 -12.61
N ALA A 201 19.29 15.25 -12.20
CA ALA A 201 19.36 14.47 -10.96
C ALA A 201 20.54 13.48 -10.95
N GLU A 202 20.77 12.73 -12.04
CA GLU A 202 21.89 11.79 -12.13
C GLU A 202 23.24 12.49 -11.93
N ARG A 203 23.45 13.66 -12.53
CA ARG A 203 24.70 14.45 -12.36
C ARG A 203 24.91 14.84 -10.90
N ILE A 204 23.88 15.43 -10.28
CA ILE A 204 23.94 15.84 -8.87
C ILE A 204 24.23 14.64 -7.96
N LEU A 205 23.52 13.52 -8.17
CA LEU A 205 23.65 12.35 -7.31
C LEU A 205 25.01 11.68 -7.45
N ARG A 206 25.56 11.56 -8.67
CA ARG A 206 26.89 10.96 -8.89
C ARG A 206 27.99 11.69 -8.13
N GLU A 207 27.92 13.02 -8.07
CA GLU A 207 28.95 13.84 -7.43
C GLU A 207 28.67 14.13 -5.94
N HIS A 208 27.50 13.77 -5.42
CA HIS A 208 27.08 14.14 -4.07
C HIS A 208 28.02 13.55 -2.99
N PRO A 209 28.46 14.34 -1.98
CA PRO A 209 29.37 13.86 -0.93
C PRO A 209 28.88 12.61 -0.19
N VAL A 210 27.57 12.47 0.02
CA VAL A 210 26.97 11.24 0.60
C VAL A 210 27.30 10.00 -0.22
N ASN A 211 27.22 10.07 -1.55
CA ASN A 211 27.51 8.93 -2.40
C ASN A 211 29.00 8.62 -2.47
N ARG A 212 29.88 9.64 -2.41
CA ARG A 212 31.33 9.44 -2.26
C ARG A 212 31.66 8.71 -0.96
N ALA A 213 31.13 9.19 0.17
CA ALA A 213 31.31 8.55 1.48
C ALA A 213 30.70 7.14 1.57
N ARG A 214 29.62 6.86 0.82
CA ARG A 214 29.07 5.50 0.70
C ARG A 214 30.04 4.59 -0.05
N ALA A 215 30.58 5.05 -1.18
CA ALA A 215 31.55 4.28 -1.96
C ALA A 215 32.85 3.99 -1.17
N GLU A 216 33.36 4.97 -0.42
CA GLU A 216 34.53 4.79 0.47
C GLU A 216 34.31 3.71 1.55
N ARG A 217 33.07 3.52 1.99
CA ARG A 217 32.67 2.46 2.93
C ARG A 217 32.30 1.13 2.24
N GLY A 218 32.48 1.02 0.93
CA GLY A 218 32.05 -0.16 0.15
C GLY A 218 30.54 -0.33 0.03
N LEU A 219 29.75 0.69 0.37
CA LEU A 219 28.29 0.69 0.22
C LEU A 219 27.89 1.15 -1.18
N LYS A 220 26.79 0.60 -1.71
CA LYS A 220 26.28 0.96 -3.03
C LYS A 220 25.81 2.42 -3.07
N PRO A 221 26.31 3.27 -4.00
CA PRO A 221 25.87 4.66 -4.10
C PRO A 221 24.43 4.75 -4.65
N ALA A 222 23.68 5.75 -4.22
CA ALA A 222 22.36 6.10 -4.74
C ALA A 222 22.51 7.16 -5.85
N ASN A 223 23.06 6.75 -7.00
CA ASN A 223 23.52 7.64 -8.07
C ASN A 223 22.54 7.82 -9.23
N ILE A 224 21.35 7.21 -9.16
CA ILE A 224 20.26 7.43 -10.12
C ILE A 224 18.89 7.36 -9.45
N LEU A 225 17.89 8.01 -10.05
CA LEU A 225 16.48 7.84 -9.74
C LEU A 225 15.81 6.93 -10.75
N LEU A 226 14.94 6.03 -10.28
CA LEU A 226 14.08 5.19 -11.11
C LEU A 226 12.61 5.55 -10.85
N PRO A 227 12.03 6.50 -11.60
CA PRO A 227 10.60 6.79 -11.57
C PRO A 227 9.75 5.69 -12.20
N ARG A 228 8.55 5.52 -11.68
CA ARG A 228 7.51 4.64 -12.22
C ARG A 228 6.12 4.99 -11.71
N GLY A 229 5.11 4.40 -12.33
CA GLY A 229 3.72 4.46 -11.93
C GLY A 229 3.19 5.88 -11.98
N ALA A 230 3.38 6.57 -13.11
CA ALA A 230 2.86 7.90 -13.34
C ALA A 230 1.38 8.00 -12.94
N GLY A 231 1.01 9.01 -12.15
CA GLY A 231 -0.36 9.21 -11.73
C GLY A 231 -0.73 10.68 -11.53
N THR A 232 -2.02 10.96 -11.68
CA THR A 232 -2.60 12.31 -11.58
C THR A 232 -3.44 12.45 -10.32
N LEU A 233 -3.91 13.67 -10.02
CA LEU A 233 -4.88 13.88 -8.94
C LEU A 233 -6.06 12.89 -9.06
N PRO A 234 -6.36 12.08 -8.02
CA PRO A 234 -7.48 11.14 -8.05
C PRO A 234 -8.82 11.88 -8.12
N ASN A 235 -9.67 11.52 -9.07
CA ASN A 235 -11.06 11.96 -9.09
C ASN A 235 -11.95 10.88 -8.45
N ILE A 236 -12.00 10.89 -7.12
CA ILE A 236 -12.72 9.88 -6.34
C ILE A 236 -13.66 10.60 -5.36
N GLU A 237 -14.93 10.21 -5.33
CA GLU A 237 -15.86 10.76 -4.34
C GLU A 237 -15.47 10.29 -2.94
N PRO A 238 -15.41 11.17 -1.93
CA PRO A 238 -15.07 10.79 -0.57
C PRO A 238 -16.05 9.79 0.06
N ILE A 239 -15.55 8.90 0.91
CA ILE A 239 -16.35 7.88 1.60
C ILE A 239 -17.46 8.48 2.46
N THR A 240 -17.23 9.69 3.00
CA THR A 240 -18.21 10.49 3.74
C THR A 240 -19.41 10.85 2.89
N LYS A 241 -19.19 11.16 1.60
CA LYS A 241 -20.25 11.48 0.64
C LYS A 241 -20.96 10.21 0.15
N VAL A 242 -20.21 9.13 -0.11
CA VAL A 242 -20.75 7.87 -0.64
C VAL A 242 -21.61 7.13 0.39
N TRP A 243 -21.17 7.07 1.65
CA TRP A 243 -21.82 6.25 2.69
C TRP A 243 -22.30 7.03 3.92
N GLY A 244 -22.01 8.33 4.03
CA GLY A 244 -22.43 9.12 5.19
C GLY A 244 -21.71 8.75 6.49
N VAL A 245 -20.47 8.25 6.39
CA VAL A 245 -19.66 7.81 7.54
C VAL A 245 -18.41 8.66 7.72
N LYS A 246 -18.04 8.96 8.96
CA LYS A 246 -16.73 9.53 9.28
C LYS A 246 -15.71 8.41 9.40
N ALA A 247 -14.67 8.43 8.57
CA ALA A 247 -13.69 7.36 8.50
C ALA A 247 -12.27 7.84 8.86
N ALA A 248 -11.51 7.00 9.59
CA ALA A 248 -10.12 7.26 9.91
C ALA A 248 -9.21 6.08 9.54
N ALA A 249 -7.97 6.38 9.15
CA ALA A 249 -6.98 5.41 8.72
C ALA A 249 -5.72 5.46 9.59
N ILE A 250 -5.34 4.29 10.10
CA ILE A 250 -4.12 4.06 10.88
C ILE A 250 -3.23 3.10 10.08
N ALA A 251 -2.25 3.65 9.38
CA ALA A 251 -1.35 2.89 8.51
C ALA A 251 0.12 3.30 8.71
N GLY A 252 1.03 2.39 8.34
CA GLY A 252 2.48 2.68 8.39
C GLY A 252 3.01 3.30 7.11
N GLY A 253 2.88 2.57 6.00
CA GLY A 253 3.45 2.97 4.70
C GLY A 253 2.71 4.13 4.03
N GLY A 254 3.47 4.96 3.30
CA GLY A 254 2.94 6.14 2.59
C GLY A 254 1.84 5.81 1.60
N LEU A 255 2.01 4.75 0.80
CA LEU A 255 1.00 4.30 -0.18
C LEU A 255 -0.41 4.17 0.43
N TYR A 256 -0.53 3.44 1.54
CA TYR A 256 -1.82 3.17 2.19
C TYR A 256 -2.47 4.44 2.73
N LYS A 257 -1.66 5.33 3.32
CA LYS A 257 -2.09 6.66 3.75
C LYS A 257 -2.59 7.47 2.57
N GLY A 258 -1.88 7.41 1.44
CA GLY A 258 -2.25 8.09 0.21
C GLY A 258 -3.58 7.63 -0.37
N VAL A 259 -3.80 6.32 -0.48
CA VAL A 259 -5.08 5.76 -0.94
C VAL A 259 -6.21 6.14 0.02
N ALA A 260 -6.01 5.96 1.33
CA ALA A 260 -7.02 6.31 2.33
C ALA A 260 -7.39 7.81 2.31
N LYS A 261 -6.39 8.69 2.20
CA LYS A 261 -6.60 10.14 2.06
C LYS A 261 -7.35 10.48 0.77
N ALA A 262 -7.01 9.82 -0.34
CA ALA A 262 -7.67 10.05 -1.63
C ALA A 262 -9.16 9.68 -1.60
N VAL A 263 -9.55 8.68 -0.80
CA VAL A 263 -10.95 8.28 -0.63
C VAL A 263 -11.63 8.95 0.58
N GLY A 264 -10.98 9.95 1.20
CA GLY A 264 -11.57 10.80 2.24
C GLY A 264 -11.48 10.30 3.68
N PHE A 265 -10.48 9.48 4.03
CA PHE A 265 -10.22 9.10 5.42
C PHE A 265 -9.32 10.14 6.10
N ASP A 266 -9.62 10.43 7.37
CA ASP A 266 -8.72 11.19 8.23
C ASP A 266 -7.51 10.31 8.63
N LEU A 267 -6.30 10.82 8.44
CA LEU A 267 -5.08 10.07 8.73
C LEU A 267 -4.69 10.25 10.20
N ILE A 268 -4.62 9.14 10.94
CA ILE A 268 -4.15 9.13 12.33
C ILE A 268 -2.68 8.68 12.34
N SER A 269 -1.81 9.56 12.83
CA SER A 269 -0.37 9.30 12.91
C SER A 269 -0.03 8.64 14.24
N VAL A 270 0.71 7.53 14.17
CA VAL A 270 1.17 6.77 15.34
C VAL A 270 2.71 6.80 15.36
N PRO A 271 3.34 7.38 16.41
CA PRO A 271 4.79 7.34 16.55
C PRO A 271 5.33 5.90 16.50
N GLY A 272 6.36 5.67 15.68
CA GLY A 272 6.95 4.34 15.48
C GLY A 272 6.17 3.41 14.55
N ALA A 273 5.02 3.83 13.98
CA ALA A 273 4.30 3.07 12.96
C ALA A 273 4.99 3.20 11.58
N ASN A 274 6.09 2.48 11.39
CA ASN A 274 6.95 2.60 10.21
C ASN A 274 6.62 1.60 9.08
N GLY A 275 5.65 0.69 9.28
CA GLY A 275 5.28 -0.30 8.26
C GLY A 275 6.33 -1.39 8.02
N THR A 276 7.25 -1.60 8.97
CA THR A 276 8.21 -2.72 8.99
C THR A 276 7.79 -3.78 10.00
N VAL A 277 8.55 -4.87 10.11
CA VAL A 277 8.34 -5.91 11.15
C VAL A 277 8.52 -5.41 12.58
N ASN A 278 9.23 -4.27 12.77
CA ASN A 278 9.43 -3.64 14.07
C ASN A 278 8.51 -2.43 14.28
N THR A 279 7.40 -2.36 13.54
CA THR A 279 6.42 -1.26 13.66
C THR A 279 5.78 -1.25 15.05
N ASN A 280 5.45 -0.06 15.56
CA ASN A 280 4.67 0.09 16.79
C ASN A 280 3.20 -0.33 16.55
N LEU A 281 2.92 -1.64 16.54
CA LEU A 281 1.56 -2.15 16.35
C LEU A 281 0.68 -1.85 17.56
N ARG A 282 1.19 -2.02 18.78
CA ARG A 282 0.49 -1.69 20.02
C ARG A 282 -0.06 -0.26 20.00
N GLY A 283 0.78 0.72 19.65
CA GLY A 283 0.35 2.12 19.53
C GLY A 283 -0.74 2.32 18.46
N LYS A 284 -0.75 1.53 17.37
CA LYS A 284 -1.84 1.57 16.40
C LYS A 284 -3.15 1.05 16.99
N ILE A 285 -3.08 0.02 17.83
CA ILE A 285 -4.26 -0.52 18.52
C ILE A 285 -4.81 0.49 19.53
N GLU A 286 -3.93 1.09 20.32
CA GLU A 286 -4.30 2.13 21.29
C GLU A 286 -4.95 3.34 20.61
N GLU A 287 -4.42 3.81 19.47
CA GLU A 287 -5.06 4.88 18.70
C GLU A 287 -6.36 4.44 18.01
N ALA A 288 -6.48 3.19 17.56
CA ALA A 288 -7.73 2.66 17.01
C ALA A 288 -8.85 2.66 18.05
N LEU A 289 -8.56 2.24 19.29
CA LEU A 289 -9.49 2.27 20.42
C LEU A 289 -9.94 3.70 20.75
N LYS A 290 -9.04 4.69 20.71
CA LYS A 290 -9.40 6.10 20.90
C LYS A 290 -10.27 6.61 19.74
N ALA A 291 -9.87 6.32 18.51
CA ALA A 291 -10.56 6.76 17.31
C ALA A 291 -11.98 6.19 17.19
N LEU A 292 -12.21 4.99 17.71
CA LEU A 292 -13.56 4.42 17.83
C LEU A 292 -14.53 5.32 18.59
N LYS A 293 -14.11 6.32 19.38
CA LYS A 293 -15.02 7.27 20.01
C LYS A 293 -15.58 8.32 19.06
N GLU A 294 -14.85 8.65 18.00
CA GLU A 294 -15.15 9.79 17.12
C GLU A 294 -15.51 9.40 15.69
N TYR A 295 -15.15 8.20 15.25
CA TYR A 295 -15.30 7.74 13.87
C TYR A 295 -16.25 6.54 13.78
N ASP A 296 -16.94 6.44 12.66
CA ASP A 296 -17.85 5.33 12.35
C ASP A 296 -17.11 4.14 11.73
N LEU A 297 -16.02 4.41 11.01
CA LEU A 297 -15.19 3.41 10.34
C LEU A 297 -13.70 3.65 10.61
N ILE A 298 -13.03 2.63 11.15
CA ILE A 298 -11.57 2.64 11.31
C ILE A 298 -10.94 1.66 10.33
N PHE A 299 -9.99 2.12 9.53
CA PHE A 299 -9.10 1.28 8.75
C PHE A 299 -7.76 1.11 9.48
N LEU A 300 -7.47 -0.11 9.92
CA LEU A 300 -6.22 -0.47 10.58
C LEU A 300 -5.36 -1.35 9.66
N HIS A 301 -4.22 -0.82 9.24
CA HIS A 301 -3.32 -1.53 8.31
C HIS A 301 -2.05 -2.04 8.99
N VAL A 302 -1.68 -3.29 8.71
CA VAL A 302 -0.46 -3.93 9.20
C VAL A 302 0.37 -4.47 8.05
N LYS A 303 1.54 -3.86 7.78
CA LYS A 303 2.40 -4.19 6.64
C LYS A 303 3.36 -5.39 6.84
N ALA A 304 3.55 -5.81 8.09
CA ALA A 304 4.66 -6.70 8.47
C ALA A 304 4.62 -8.06 7.76
N THR A 305 3.42 -8.63 7.54
CA THR A 305 3.19 -9.92 6.88
C THR A 305 3.69 -9.95 5.44
N ASP A 306 3.42 -8.92 4.65
CA ASP A 306 3.92 -8.82 3.28
C ASP A 306 5.43 -8.63 3.23
N THR A 307 5.99 -7.84 4.16
CA THR A 307 7.44 -7.59 4.22
C THR A 307 8.24 -8.89 4.29
N VAL A 308 7.87 -9.78 5.21
CA VAL A 308 8.55 -11.08 5.39
C VAL A 308 8.22 -12.06 4.27
N SER A 309 7.07 -11.89 3.60
CA SER A 309 6.72 -12.67 2.41
C SER A 309 7.66 -12.34 1.25
N HIS A 310 7.93 -11.05 0.99
CA HIS A 310 8.90 -10.62 -0.06
C HIS A 310 10.33 -11.05 0.25
N ASP A 311 10.70 -11.15 1.52
CA ASP A 311 12.00 -11.67 1.96
C ASP A 311 12.07 -13.21 1.91
N LYS A 312 10.99 -13.87 1.48
CA LYS A 312 10.84 -15.33 1.29
C LYS A 312 11.03 -16.15 2.56
N ASP A 313 10.45 -15.68 3.67
CA ASP A 313 10.58 -16.33 4.98
C ASP A 313 9.21 -16.78 5.54
N PRO A 314 8.74 -17.99 5.19
CA PRO A 314 7.49 -18.54 5.70
C PRO A 314 7.44 -18.68 7.22
N ARG A 315 8.56 -19.03 7.86
CA ARG A 315 8.63 -19.22 9.32
C ARG A 315 8.48 -17.89 10.04
N ARG A 316 9.17 -16.86 9.56
CA ARG A 316 9.01 -15.52 10.11
C ARG A 316 7.61 -14.96 9.85
N LYS A 317 6.95 -15.30 8.73
CA LYS A 317 5.54 -14.95 8.50
C LYS A 317 4.62 -15.55 9.55
N VAL A 318 4.84 -16.81 9.96
CA VAL A 318 4.11 -17.43 11.08
C VAL A 318 4.27 -16.61 12.36
N GLU A 319 5.50 -16.28 12.75
CA GLU A 319 5.78 -15.50 13.97
C GLU A 319 5.13 -14.11 13.94
N VAL A 320 5.14 -13.46 12.79
CA VAL A 320 4.48 -12.16 12.59
C VAL A 320 2.96 -12.28 12.71
N ILE A 321 2.34 -13.32 12.15
CA ILE A 321 0.90 -13.56 12.28
C ILE A 321 0.52 -13.78 13.75
N GLU A 322 1.27 -14.60 14.48
CA GLU A 322 1.03 -14.85 15.91
C GLU A 322 1.18 -13.57 16.74
N TRP A 323 2.18 -12.74 16.42
CA TRP A 323 2.35 -11.44 17.05
C TRP A 323 1.16 -10.51 16.78
N ILE A 324 0.73 -10.36 15.54
CA ILE A 324 -0.44 -9.52 15.19
C ILE A 324 -1.68 -10.03 15.92
N SER A 325 -1.89 -11.35 15.93
CA SER A 325 -3.01 -11.96 16.65
C SER A 325 -3.04 -11.54 18.12
N ARG A 326 -1.91 -11.62 18.83
CA ARG A 326 -1.85 -11.20 20.25
C ARG A 326 -2.12 -9.71 20.45
N GLU A 327 -1.58 -8.86 19.58
CA GLU A 327 -1.76 -7.40 19.67
C GLU A 327 -3.20 -6.96 19.36
N LEU A 328 -3.95 -7.70 18.53
CA LEU A 328 -5.35 -7.38 18.21
C LEU A 328 -6.33 -7.68 19.34
N THR A 329 -5.96 -8.45 20.36
CA THR A 329 -6.89 -8.89 21.42
C THR A 329 -7.66 -7.74 22.07
N PRO A 330 -7.02 -6.64 22.53
CA PRO A 330 -7.74 -5.53 23.15
C PRO A 330 -8.76 -4.86 22.23
N LEU A 331 -8.47 -4.78 20.92
CA LEU A 331 -9.40 -4.22 19.93
C LEU A 331 -10.63 -5.10 19.75
N VAL A 332 -10.42 -6.42 19.69
CA VAL A 332 -11.53 -7.38 19.56
C VAL A 332 -12.37 -7.41 20.84
N ASP A 333 -11.74 -7.32 22.02
CA ASP A 333 -12.46 -7.24 23.31
C ASP A 333 -13.36 -6.00 23.36
N GLU A 334 -12.86 -4.83 22.94
CA GLU A 334 -13.65 -3.59 22.85
C GLU A 334 -14.80 -3.72 21.85
N VAL A 335 -14.53 -4.24 20.65
CA VAL A 335 -15.56 -4.43 19.61
C VAL A 335 -16.70 -5.30 20.12
N GLN A 336 -16.37 -6.37 20.86
CA GLN A 336 -17.36 -7.27 21.44
C GLN A 336 -18.14 -6.61 22.58
N ALA A 337 -17.46 -5.90 23.49
CA ALA A 337 -18.09 -5.22 24.62
C ALA A 337 -19.07 -4.13 24.20
N GLU A 338 -18.75 -3.40 23.14
CA GLU A 338 -19.53 -2.26 22.64
C GLU A 338 -20.54 -2.64 21.54
N GLY A 339 -20.53 -3.90 21.08
CA GLY A 339 -21.39 -4.34 19.97
C GLY A 339 -21.05 -3.67 18.64
N TYR A 340 -19.77 -3.42 18.37
CA TYR A 340 -19.27 -2.94 17.09
C TYR A 340 -19.05 -4.09 16.10
N TYR A 341 -18.71 -3.76 14.85
CA TYR A 341 -18.32 -4.73 13.84
C TYR A 341 -16.81 -4.71 13.60
N LEU A 342 -16.23 -5.86 13.28
CA LEU A 342 -14.83 -5.98 12.85
C LEU A 342 -14.72 -6.91 11.67
N ALA A 343 -14.03 -6.47 10.62
CA ALA A 343 -13.60 -7.30 9.50
C ALA A 343 -12.09 -7.52 9.57
N LEU A 344 -11.66 -8.78 9.45
CA LEU A 344 -10.26 -9.17 9.34
C LEU A 344 -10.00 -9.81 7.98
N THR A 345 -9.02 -9.30 7.24
CA THR A 345 -8.60 -9.86 5.95
C THR A 345 -7.18 -9.45 5.57
N GLY A 346 -6.75 -9.83 4.36
CA GLY A 346 -5.60 -9.24 3.68
C GLY A 346 -6.01 -8.47 2.43
N ASP A 347 -5.11 -7.64 1.91
CA ASP A 347 -5.33 -6.93 0.65
C ASP A 347 -4.90 -7.75 -0.57
N HIS A 348 -4.06 -8.76 -0.37
CA HIS A 348 -3.68 -9.72 -1.40
C HIS A 348 -3.00 -10.96 -0.80
N THR A 349 -2.76 -11.95 -1.67
CA THR A 349 -1.90 -13.09 -1.38
C THR A 349 -0.48 -12.77 -1.83
N THR A 350 0.48 -12.89 -0.91
CA THR A 350 1.91 -12.86 -1.21
C THR A 350 2.52 -14.17 -0.71
N PRO A 351 2.59 -15.22 -1.55
CA PRO A 351 3.11 -16.50 -1.13
C PRO A 351 4.57 -16.37 -0.66
N SER A 352 4.84 -16.77 0.57
CA SER A 352 6.11 -16.55 1.26
C SER A 352 7.27 -17.40 0.75
N GLU A 353 7.04 -18.36 -0.14
CA GLU A 353 8.13 -19.02 -0.89
C GLU A 353 8.42 -18.33 -2.24
N ILE A 354 7.47 -17.53 -2.74
CA ILE A 354 7.57 -16.86 -4.04
C ILE A 354 8.07 -15.43 -3.87
N GLY A 355 7.54 -14.70 -2.88
CA GLY A 355 7.87 -13.31 -2.59
C GLY A 355 7.32 -12.32 -3.61
N GLU A 356 6.17 -12.62 -4.21
CA GLU A 356 5.47 -11.75 -5.16
C GLU A 356 3.97 -11.87 -4.98
N HIS A 357 3.22 -10.83 -5.33
CA HIS A 357 1.77 -10.86 -5.23
C HIS A 357 1.19 -11.85 -6.24
N LYS A 358 0.19 -12.63 -5.84
CA LYS A 358 -0.56 -13.57 -6.67
C LYS A 358 -2.05 -13.33 -6.53
N GLY A 359 -2.81 -13.80 -7.53
CA GLY A 359 -4.26 -13.66 -7.61
C GLY A 359 -5.03 -14.76 -6.89
N ASP A 360 -4.42 -15.38 -5.88
CA ASP A 360 -5.11 -16.32 -5.01
C ASP A 360 -6.03 -15.51 -4.07
N PRO A 361 -7.27 -15.96 -3.80
CA PRO A 361 -8.18 -15.22 -2.92
C PRO A 361 -7.65 -15.19 -1.49
N VAL A 362 -8.03 -14.15 -0.74
CA VAL A 362 -7.63 -13.97 0.66
C VAL A 362 -8.76 -14.40 1.62
N PRO A 363 -8.44 -14.91 2.82
CA PRO A 363 -9.46 -15.20 3.83
C PRO A 363 -10.07 -13.91 4.38
N LEU A 364 -11.36 -13.98 4.70
CA LEU A 364 -12.15 -12.89 5.28
C LEU A 364 -13.00 -13.45 6.44
N ALA A 365 -13.08 -12.69 7.52
CA ALA A 365 -14.03 -12.92 8.60
C ALA A 365 -14.60 -11.59 9.06
N ILE A 366 -15.90 -11.54 9.28
CA ILE A 366 -16.62 -10.39 9.83
C ILE A 366 -17.27 -10.83 11.13
N MET A 367 -17.07 -10.12 12.23
CA MET A 367 -17.74 -10.35 13.51
C MET A 367 -18.53 -9.12 13.95
N GLY A 368 -19.58 -9.33 14.74
CA GLY A 368 -20.43 -8.27 15.28
C GLY A 368 -21.78 -8.81 15.75
N PRO A 369 -22.66 -7.95 16.31
CA PRO A 369 -23.87 -8.39 17.02
C PRO A 369 -24.88 -9.15 16.16
N ASP A 370 -25.11 -8.69 14.92
CA ASP A 370 -26.13 -9.25 14.01
C ASP A 370 -25.52 -10.07 12.87
N VAL A 371 -24.25 -10.43 12.99
CA VAL A 371 -23.57 -11.26 12.00
C VAL A 371 -24.10 -12.69 12.10
N ARG A 372 -24.38 -13.32 10.94
CA ARG A 372 -24.80 -14.71 10.88
C ARG A 372 -23.60 -15.62 11.08
N ARG A 373 -23.30 -15.92 12.34
CA ARG A 373 -22.22 -16.81 12.74
C ARG A 373 -22.29 -18.14 12.00
N ASP A 374 -21.18 -18.56 11.40
CA ASP A 374 -21.05 -19.87 10.75
C ASP A 374 -20.23 -20.88 11.60
N ASP A 375 -19.99 -22.07 11.05
CA ASP A 375 -19.30 -23.16 11.75
C ASP A 375 -17.76 -23.09 11.65
N VAL A 376 -17.19 -22.10 10.96
CA VAL A 376 -15.74 -21.95 10.83
C VAL A 376 -15.13 -21.62 12.19
N LYS A 377 -14.10 -22.36 12.62
CA LYS A 377 -13.44 -22.16 13.94
C LYS A 377 -12.01 -21.63 13.86
N ARG A 378 -11.43 -21.60 12.66
CA ARG A 378 -10.05 -21.18 12.41
C ARG A 378 -10.02 -20.19 11.27
N PHE A 379 -9.19 -19.17 11.40
CA PHE A 379 -8.97 -18.19 10.35
C PHE A 379 -7.75 -18.60 9.50
N ASP A 380 -8.03 -19.23 8.36
CA ASP A 380 -7.03 -19.58 7.35
C ASP A 380 -7.67 -19.72 5.97
N GLU A 381 -6.86 -19.82 4.92
CA GLU A 381 -7.33 -19.85 3.53
C GLU A 381 -8.32 -20.99 3.26
N VAL A 382 -8.15 -22.15 3.89
CA VAL A 382 -8.97 -23.35 3.64
C VAL A 382 -10.21 -23.37 4.53
N SER A 383 -10.07 -22.98 5.79
CA SER A 383 -11.18 -22.92 6.74
C SER A 383 -12.20 -21.85 6.33
N CYS A 384 -11.73 -20.63 6.02
CA CYS A 384 -12.62 -19.53 5.64
C CYS A 384 -13.34 -19.76 4.30
N ALA A 385 -12.77 -20.56 3.39
CA ALA A 385 -13.43 -20.92 2.12
C ALA A 385 -14.74 -21.72 2.30
N LYS A 386 -14.99 -22.25 3.50
CA LYS A 386 -16.22 -22.98 3.87
C LYS A 386 -17.27 -22.07 4.51
N GLY A 387 -16.96 -20.80 4.75
CA GLY A 387 -17.81 -19.88 5.49
C GLY A 387 -18.99 -19.34 4.67
N ALA A 388 -19.97 -18.77 5.38
CA ALA A 388 -21.25 -18.37 4.80
C ALA A 388 -21.18 -17.10 3.92
N LEU A 389 -20.12 -16.28 4.01
CA LEU A 389 -19.85 -15.20 3.05
C LEU A 389 -19.47 -15.74 1.67
N CYS A 390 -19.18 -17.04 1.56
CA CYS A 390 -18.79 -17.70 0.31
C CYS A 390 -17.55 -17.03 -0.32
N ARG A 391 -17.62 -16.68 -1.61
CA ARG A 391 -16.55 -16.04 -2.37
C ARG A 391 -17.07 -14.71 -2.94
N ILE A 392 -16.52 -13.60 -2.44
CA ILE A 392 -16.89 -12.24 -2.85
C ILE A 392 -15.72 -11.52 -3.55
N ARG A 393 -15.95 -10.30 -4.05
CA ARG A 393 -14.86 -9.43 -4.50
C ARG A 393 -14.51 -8.37 -3.47
N GLY A 394 -13.31 -7.81 -3.58
CA GLY A 394 -12.83 -6.70 -2.73
C GLY A 394 -13.83 -5.55 -2.65
N ILE A 395 -14.38 -5.15 -3.81
CA ILE A 395 -15.36 -4.06 -3.93
C ILE A 395 -16.66 -4.30 -3.15
N ASP A 396 -17.01 -5.56 -2.89
CA ASP A 396 -18.25 -5.93 -2.21
C ASP A 396 -18.12 -5.79 -0.68
N LEU A 397 -16.89 -5.87 -0.13
CA LEU A 397 -16.63 -5.85 1.32
C LEU A 397 -17.15 -4.57 1.99
N MET A 398 -16.81 -3.40 1.44
CA MET A 398 -17.23 -2.14 2.05
C MET A 398 -18.76 -2.02 2.06
N ARG A 399 -19.43 -2.45 0.99
CA ARG A 399 -20.90 -2.43 0.93
C ARG A 399 -21.53 -3.37 1.97
N ILE A 400 -20.94 -4.55 2.20
CA ILE A 400 -21.38 -5.48 3.27
C ILE A 400 -21.23 -4.83 4.65
N LEU A 401 -20.08 -4.21 4.93
CA LEU A 401 -19.88 -3.48 6.19
C LEU A 401 -20.88 -2.32 6.35
N MET A 402 -21.09 -1.54 5.29
CA MET A 402 -22.03 -0.43 5.30
C MET A 402 -23.48 -0.89 5.48
N ASN A 403 -23.83 -2.11 5.03
CA ASN A 403 -25.13 -2.70 5.30
C ASN A 403 -25.32 -2.97 6.81
N TYR A 404 -24.31 -3.55 7.46
CA TYR A 404 -24.32 -3.74 8.92
C TYR A 404 -24.38 -2.41 9.69
N LEU A 405 -23.85 -1.33 9.11
CA LEU A 405 -23.95 0.03 9.69
C LEU A 405 -25.27 0.76 9.34
N GLY A 406 -26.18 0.14 8.59
CA GLY A 406 -27.44 0.76 8.17
C GLY A 406 -27.26 1.91 7.17
N ARG A 407 -26.20 1.88 6.36
CA ARG A 407 -25.83 2.95 5.42
C ARG A 407 -26.15 2.63 3.96
N VAL A 408 -26.52 1.40 3.65
CA VAL A 408 -26.90 1.00 2.29
C VAL A 408 -28.39 1.29 2.09
N PRO A 409 -28.77 2.17 1.14
CA PRO A 409 -30.18 2.44 0.87
C PRO A 409 -30.84 1.24 0.22
N LEU A 410 -32.17 1.16 0.35
CA LEU A 410 -32.98 0.22 -0.40
C LEU A 410 -32.82 0.49 -1.90
N PHE A 411 -32.74 -0.57 -2.71
CA PHE A 411 -32.65 -0.45 -4.16
C PHE A 411 -34.04 -0.52 -4.78
N GLY A 412 -34.46 0.55 -5.45
CA GLY A 412 -35.76 0.64 -6.13
C GLY A 412 -36.76 1.59 -5.49
N GLU A 413 -36.36 2.35 -4.48
CA GLU A 413 -37.12 3.45 -3.86
C GLU A 413 -36.35 4.77 -3.92
#